data_AF-A0A524LJ20-F1
#
_entry.id   AF-A0A524LJ20-F1
#
_cell.length_a   1.000
_cell.length_b   1.000
_cell.length_c   1.000
_cell.angle_alpha   90.00
_cell.angle_beta   90.00
_cell.angle_gamma   90.00
#
_symmetry.space_group_name_H-M   'P 1'
#
loop_
_entity.id
_entity.type
_entity.pdbx_description
1 polymer ?
#
loop_
_entity_poly.entity_id
_entity_poly.type
_entity_poly.pdbx_seq_one_letter_code
_entity_poly.pdbx_strand_id
1 'polypeptide(L)'
;MIAKEIFDKSLVWASRSGSPRTHAFAILGLFHYAKAFPRDKNLLMNVIHLADRLCEAYRRESTESWQWFEPILTYANARLPHALFRAYQITGKQDYLVIAEKTFEFLTSTVIVRGTFKPVGNRSWMRRGGKKALYDQQPIEASCMVEAASTAFQVTGEEQYSKIAYIAFDWFMGKNTKKLMVYNPDNGGCFDGVTPDGLNRNQGAESGLAYLLARLEMDTLNKDEV
;
A
#
# COMPACT_ATOMS: atom_id res chain seq x y z
N MET A 1 -15.70 -22.47 4.82
CA MET A 1 -15.32 -23.40 3.73
C MET A 1 -15.13 -22.69 2.39
N ILE A 2 -16.10 -21.91 1.89
CA ILE A 2 -16.00 -21.24 0.57
C ILE A 2 -14.79 -20.29 0.45
N ALA A 3 -14.55 -19.41 1.43
CA ALA A 3 -13.42 -18.47 1.37
C ALA A 3 -12.05 -19.17 1.27
N LYS A 4 -11.85 -20.28 2.00
CA LYS A 4 -10.63 -21.09 1.91
C LYS A 4 -10.50 -21.74 0.54
N GLU A 5 -11.59 -22.29 0.01
CA GLU A 5 -11.59 -22.93 -1.30
C GLU A 5 -11.25 -21.94 -2.43
N ILE A 6 -11.84 -20.74 -2.40
CA ILE A 6 -11.51 -19.66 -3.35
C ILE A 6 -10.03 -19.28 -3.21
N PHE A 7 -9.55 -19.12 -1.98
CA PHE A 7 -8.16 -18.78 -1.69
C PHE A 7 -7.19 -19.82 -2.27
N ASP A 8 -7.37 -21.11 -1.92
CA ASP A 8 -6.52 -22.21 -2.36
C ASP A 8 -6.50 -22.32 -3.91
N LYS A 9 -7.67 -22.21 -4.56
CA LYS A 9 -7.78 -22.24 -6.03
C LYS A 9 -7.14 -21.02 -6.69
N SER A 10 -7.14 -19.86 -6.04
CA SER A 10 -6.58 -18.62 -6.60
C SER A 10 -5.05 -18.54 -6.45
N LEU A 11 -4.47 -19.17 -5.42
CA LEU A 11 -3.07 -18.99 -5.06
C LEU A 11 -2.10 -19.45 -6.16
N VAL A 12 -2.44 -20.52 -6.89
CA VAL A 12 -1.62 -21.00 -8.02
C VAL A 12 -1.47 -19.94 -9.12
N TRP A 13 -2.50 -19.12 -9.34
CA TRP A 13 -2.47 -18.05 -10.32
C TRP A 13 -1.66 -16.86 -9.85
N ALA A 14 -1.66 -16.58 -8.54
CA ALA A 14 -0.78 -15.57 -7.96
C ALA A 14 0.69 -15.95 -8.16
N SER A 15 1.07 -17.21 -7.91
CA SER A 15 2.45 -17.69 -8.09
C SER A 15 2.93 -17.66 -9.54
N ARG A 16 2.02 -17.76 -10.52
CA ARG A 16 2.34 -17.73 -11.95
C ARG A 16 2.31 -16.33 -12.56
N SER A 17 1.88 -15.32 -11.80
CA SER A 17 1.72 -13.97 -12.33
C SER A 17 3.08 -13.30 -12.58
N GLY A 18 3.12 -12.41 -13.58
CA GLY A 18 4.23 -11.47 -13.75
C GLY A 18 4.03 -10.17 -12.98
N SER A 19 2.85 -9.93 -12.40
CA SER A 19 2.47 -8.66 -11.80
C SER A 19 2.96 -8.54 -10.35
N PRO A 20 3.77 -7.51 -10.02
CA PRO A 20 4.15 -7.24 -8.63
C PRO A 20 2.94 -7.00 -7.72
N ARG A 21 1.87 -6.35 -8.21
CA ARG A 21 0.66 -6.14 -7.39
C ARG A 21 -0.01 -7.46 -7.04
N THR A 22 -0.07 -8.42 -7.98
CA THR A 22 -0.65 -9.73 -7.69
C THR A 22 0.10 -10.44 -6.58
N HIS A 23 1.43 -10.43 -6.62
CA HIS A 23 2.25 -11.00 -5.54
C HIS A 23 2.03 -10.27 -4.21
N ALA A 24 2.00 -8.94 -4.23
CA ALA A 24 1.80 -8.13 -3.03
C ALA A 24 0.46 -8.43 -2.36
N PHE A 25 -0.65 -8.39 -3.11
CA PHE A 25 -1.98 -8.71 -2.57
C PHE A 25 -2.07 -10.15 -2.06
N ALA A 26 -1.44 -11.10 -2.75
CA ALA A 26 -1.41 -12.50 -2.30
C ALA A 26 -0.64 -12.67 -0.98
N ILE A 27 0.50 -11.99 -0.80
CA ILE A 27 1.26 -12.02 0.46
C ILE A 27 0.45 -11.42 1.61
N LEU A 28 -0.24 -10.30 1.39
CA LEU A 28 -1.10 -9.69 2.41
C LEU A 28 -2.26 -10.62 2.79
N GLY A 29 -2.88 -11.29 1.80
CA GLY A 29 -3.89 -12.32 2.06
C GLY A 29 -3.33 -13.51 2.84
N LEU A 30 -2.14 -13.99 2.48
CA LEU A 30 -1.43 -15.07 3.18
C LEU A 30 -1.12 -14.71 4.64
N PHE A 31 -0.78 -13.45 4.92
CA PHE A 31 -0.56 -12.97 6.29
C PHE A 31 -1.80 -13.12 7.17
N HIS A 32 -2.99 -12.78 6.66
CA HIS A 32 -4.24 -13.01 7.39
C HIS A 32 -4.64 -14.49 7.43
N TYR A 33 -4.41 -15.23 6.34
CA TYR A 33 -4.63 -16.68 6.28
C TYR A 33 -3.84 -17.41 7.36
N ALA A 34 -2.58 -17.00 7.60
CA ALA A 34 -1.71 -17.56 8.63
C ALA A 34 -2.34 -17.53 10.03
N LYS A 35 -3.07 -16.46 10.35
CA LYS A 35 -3.75 -16.29 11.65
C LYS A 35 -4.91 -17.29 11.80
N ALA A 36 -5.61 -17.59 10.72
CA ALA A 36 -6.72 -18.55 10.71
C ALA A 36 -6.26 -20.02 10.61
N PHE A 37 -5.14 -20.28 9.95
CA PHE A 37 -4.62 -21.62 9.67
C PHE A 37 -3.12 -21.75 10.02
N PRO A 38 -2.73 -21.60 11.30
CA PRO A 38 -1.33 -21.55 11.71
C PRO A 38 -0.56 -22.86 11.51
N ARG A 39 -1.25 -23.97 11.23
CA ARG A 39 -0.65 -25.30 11.00
C ARG A 39 -0.42 -25.62 9.52
N ASP A 40 -0.79 -24.73 8.60
CA ASP A 40 -0.56 -24.93 7.17
C ASP A 40 0.93 -24.83 6.85
N LYS A 41 1.54 -25.97 6.52
CA LYS A 41 2.98 -26.09 6.27
C LYS A 41 3.42 -25.40 4.97
N ASN A 42 2.50 -25.12 4.05
CA ASN A 42 2.82 -24.52 2.76
C ASN A 42 2.86 -22.99 2.81
N LEU A 43 2.32 -22.37 3.87
CA LEU A 43 2.27 -20.92 4.04
C LEU A 43 3.63 -20.27 3.83
N LEU A 44 4.64 -20.74 4.57
CA LEU A 44 5.98 -20.16 4.56
C LEU A 44 6.60 -20.21 3.16
N MET A 45 6.46 -21.33 2.48
CA MET A 45 6.98 -21.53 1.12
C MET A 45 6.31 -20.60 0.11
N ASN A 46 4.99 -20.42 0.21
CA ASN A 46 4.24 -19.50 -0.67
C ASN A 46 4.63 -18.04 -0.45
N VAL A 47 4.74 -17.61 0.82
CA VAL A 47 5.18 -16.24 1.16
C VAL A 47 6.58 -15.97 0.65
N ILE A 48 7.52 -16.89 0.89
CA ILE A 48 8.90 -16.79 0.41
C ILE A 48 8.93 -16.68 -1.11
N HIS A 49 8.22 -17.56 -1.81
CA HIS A 49 8.20 -17.55 -3.27
C HIS A 49 7.72 -16.20 -3.82
N LEU A 50 6.59 -15.67 -3.33
CA LEU A 50 6.03 -14.41 -3.82
C LEU A 50 6.90 -13.19 -3.42
N ALA A 51 7.47 -13.19 -2.22
CA ALA A 51 8.33 -12.11 -1.73
C ALA A 51 9.66 -12.08 -2.50
N ASP A 52 10.28 -13.24 -2.75
CA ASP A 52 11.51 -13.35 -3.56
C ASP A 52 11.28 -12.79 -4.96
N ARG A 53 10.10 -13.02 -5.58
CA ARG A 53 9.73 -12.44 -6.88
C ARG A 53 9.64 -10.91 -6.86
N LEU A 54 9.17 -10.32 -5.75
CA LEU A 54 9.19 -8.86 -5.56
C LEU A 54 10.63 -8.35 -5.41
N CYS A 55 11.45 -9.02 -4.60
CA CYS A 55 12.86 -8.66 -4.43
C CYS A 55 13.64 -8.77 -5.74
N GLU A 56 13.39 -9.79 -6.56
CA GLU A 56 13.94 -9.94 -7.92
C GLU A 56 13.54 -8.76 -8.83
N ALA A 57 12.26 -8.35 -8.80
CA ALA A 57 11.78 -7.22 -9.57
C ALA A 57 12.49 -5.92 -9.15
N TYR A 58 12.63 -5.68 -7.84
CA TYR A 58 13.41 -4.56 -7.32
C TYR A 58 14.87 -4.60 -7.77
N ARG A 59 15.57 -5.72 -7.58
CA ARG A 59 16.98 -5.86 -7.98
C ARG A 59 17.21 -5.63 -9.47
N ARG A 60 16.25 -6.04 -10.32
CA ARG A 60 16.32 -5.84 -11.77
C ARG A 60 16.10 -4.39 -12.18
N GLU A 61 15.15 -3.70 -11.56
CA GLU A 61 14.68 -2.39 -12.02
C GLU A 61 15.32 -1.21 -11.28
N SER A 62 15.85 -1.44 -10.07
CA SER A 62 16.39 -0.39 -9.23
C SER A 62 17.70 0.19 -9.79
N THR A 63 17.86 1.51 -9.66
CA THR A 63 19.08 2.26 -9.95
C THR A 63 19.34 3.25 -8.83
N GLU A 64 20.50 3.92 -8.82
CA GLU A 64 20.81 4.95 -7.80
C GLU A 64 19.71 6.00 -7.66
N SER A 65 19.12 6.46 -8.78
CA SER A 65 18.05 7.46 -8.82
C SER A 65 16.63 6.88 -8.82
N TRP A 66 16.48 5.55 -8.77
CA TRP A 66 15.18 4.88 -8.89
C TRP A 66 15.13 3.63 -8.02
N GLN A 67 14.67 3.77 -6.79
CA GLN A 67 14.62 2.68 -5.81
C GLN A 67 13.23 2.02 -5.84
N TRP A 68 12.87 1.39 -6.96
CA TRP A 68 11.53 0.84 -7.17
C TRP A 68 11.51 -0.48 -7.96
N PHE A 69 10.39 -1.21 -7.85
CA PHE A 69 10.17 -2.57 -8.38
C PHE A 69 9.93 -2.64 -9.89
N GLU A 70 9.63 -1.51 -10.51
CA GLU A 70 9.18 -1.37 -11.90
C GLU A 70 9.71 -0.05 -12.48
N PRO A 71 9.79 0.12 -13.81
CA PRO A 71 10.19 1.40 -14.41
C PRO A 71 9.11 2.50 -14.32
N ILE A 72 8.05 2.28 -13.53
CA ILE A 72 6.89 3.15 -13.39
C ILE A 72 6.25 2.98 -12.00
N LEU A 73 5.78 4.09 -11.42
CA LEU A 73 4.86 4.12 -10.29
C LEU A 73 3.43 4.25 -10.82
N THR A 74 2.53 3.36 -10.42
CA THR A 74 1.15 3.29 -10.91
C THR A 74 0.16 3.45 -9.75
N TYR A 75 -0.76 2.50 -9.56
CA TYR A 75 -1.74 2.47 -8.49
C TYR A 75 -1.30 1.52 -7.37
N ALA A 76 -1.92 1.70 -6.19
CA ALA A 76 -1.70 0.87 -5.01
C ALA A 76 -0.21 0.63 -4.68
N ASN A 77 0.66 1.60 -5.00
CA ASN A 77 2.11 1.42 -4.97
C ASN A 77 2.61 0.96 -3.59
N ALA A 78 2.04 1.50 -2.52
CA ALA A 78 2.41 1.17 -1.15
C ALA A 78 2.15 -0.31 -0.78
N ARG A 79 1.33 -1.05 -1.55
CA ARG A 79 1.14 -2.50 -1.34
C ARG A 79 2.41 -3.30 -1.55
N LEU A 80 3.33 -2.86 -2.43
CA LEU A 80 4.57 -3.58 -2.71
C LEU A 80 5.49 -3.62 -1.47
N PRO A 81 5.93 -2.48 -0.89
CA PRO A 81 6.69 -2.50 0.36
C PRO A 81 5.88 -3.08 1.53
N HIS A 82 4.57 -2.82 1.62
CA HIS A 82 3.70 -3.41 2.66
C HIS A 82 3.78 -4.94 2.65
N ALA A 83 3.69 -5.57 1.48
CA ALA A 83 3.82 -7.01 1.35
C ALA A 83 5.17 -7.52 1.86
N LEU A 84 6.27 -6.79 1.59
CA LEU A 84 7.59 -7.17 2.09
C LEU A 84 7.73 -7.01 3.61
N PHE A 85 7.15 -5.96 4.21
CA PHE A 85 7.08 -5.84 5.68
C PHE A 85 6.34 -7.03 6.30
N ARG A 86 5.19 -7.44 5.74
CA ARG A 86 4.44 -8.62 6.21
C ARG A 86 5.21 -9.92 5.95
N ALA A 87 5.89 -10.05 4.82
CA ALA A 87 6.73 -11.21 4.52
C ALA A 87 7.88 -11.32 5.53
N TYR A 88 8.49 -10.21 5.91
CA TYR A 88 9.49 -10.16 6.98
C TYR A 88 8.91 -10.67 8.31
N GLN A 89 7.74 -10.20 8.73
CA GLN A 89 7.09 -10.67 9.97
C GLN A 89 6.87 -12.18 9.99
N ILE A 90 6.56 -12.79 8.84
CA ILE A 90 6.32 -14.24 8.73
C ILE A 90 7.62 -15.03 8.70
N THR A 91 8.66 -14.51 8.03
CA THR A 91 9.83 -15.31 7.63
C THR A 91 11.10 -14.97 8.41
N GLY A 92 11.19 -13.79 9.00
CA GLY A 92 12.41 -13.24 9.61
C GLY A 92 13.54 -12.90 8.62
N LYS A 93 13.31 -13.00 7.30
CA LYS A 93 14.34 -12.73 6.29
C LYS A 93 14.62 -11.24 6.17
N GLN A 94 15.81 -10.82 6.60
CA GLN A 94 16.23 -9.41 6.64
C GLN A 94 16.23 -8.72 5.27
N ASP A 95 16.52 -9.44 4.19
CA ASP A 95 16.45 -8.90 2.82
C ASP A 95 15.08 -8.28 2.50
N TYR A 96 13.98 -8.84 3.03
CA TYR A 96 12.63 -8.31 2.81
C TYR A 96 12.44 -6.98 3.52
N LEU A 97 12.92 -6.87 4.77
CA LEU A 97 12.85 -5.64 5.53
C LEU A 97 13.64 -4.52 4.85
N VAL A 98 14.90 -4.79 4.49
CA VAL A 98 15.78 -3.81 3.83
C VAL A 98 15.18 -3.27 2.54
N ILE A 99 14.60 -4.14 1.70
CA ILE A 99 13.96 -3.71 0.44
C ILE A 99 12.64 -2.97 0.73
N ALA A 100 11.86 -3.41 1.72
CA ALA A 100 10.63 -2.73 2.12
C ALA A 100 10.92 -1.29 2.55
N GLU A 101 11.91 -1.07 3.42
CA GLU A 101 12.30 0.25 3.93
C GLU A 101 12.78 1.16 2.80
N LYS A 102 13.73 0.70 1.97
CA LYS A 102 14.27 1.48 0.84
C LYS A 102 13.18 1.91 -0.14
N THR A 103 12.30 0.98 -0.50
CA THR A 103 11.25 1.27 -1.50
C THR A 103 10.12 2.10 -0.90
N PHE A 104 9.82 1.92 0.39
CA PHE A 104 8.87 2.78 1.10
C PHE A 104 9.40 4.21 1.25
N GLU A 105 10.67 4.39 1.63
CA GLU A 105 11.32 5.70 1.69
C GLU A 105 11.30 6.39 0.32
N PHE A 106 11.65 5.68 -0.75
CA PHE A 106 11.56 6.20 -2.12
C PHE A 106 10.13 6.64 -2.47
N LEU A 107 9.12 5.84 -2.13
CA LEU A 107 7.73 6.19 -2.37
C LEU A 107 7.35 7.44 -1.59
N THR A 108 7.65 7.50 -0.28
CA THR A 108 7.31 8.62 0.61
C THR A 108 7.93 9.93 0.11
N SER A 109 9.21 9.94 -0.26
CA SER A 109 9.89 11.13 -0.80
C SER A 109 9.31 11.58 -2.15
N THR A 110 8.71 10.66 -2.90
CA THR A 110 8.04 10.96 -4.18
C THR A 110 6.63 11.53 -3.99
N VAL A 111 5.87 11.02 -3.01
CA VAL A 111 4.44 11.32 -2.85
C VAL A 111 4.13 12.30 -1.72
N ILE A 112 5.03 12.52 -0.77
CA ILE A 112 4.87 13.50 0.31
C ILE A 112 5.69 14.74 -0.02
N VAL A 113 5.01 15.84 -0.31
CA VAL A 113 5.66 17.11 -0.70
C VAL A 113 5.29 18.18 0.32
N ARG A 114 6.30 18.67 1.06
CA ARG A 114 6.12 19.68 2.13
C ARG A 114 5.04 19.26 3.14
N GLY A 115 5.12 18.02 3.62
CA GLY A 115 4.19 17.46 4.62
C GLY A 115 2.78 17.16 4.12
N THR A 116 2.53 17.23 2.80
CA THR A 116 1.22 16.92 2.20
C THR A 116 1.34 15.68 1.32
N PHE A 117 0.47 14.70 1.53
CA PHE A 117 0.35 13.53 0.64
C PHE A 117 -0.27 13.93 -0.71
N LYS A 118 0.45 13.63 -1.79
CA LYS A 118 0.11 13.91 -3.18
C LYS A 118 0.45 12.66 -4.00
N PRO A 119 -0.44 11.64 -4.01
CA PRO A 119 -0.18 10.39 -4.71
C PRO A 119 0.02 10.60 -6.21
N VAL A 120 0.53 9.57 -6.87
CA VAL A 120 0.68 9.56 -8.33
C VAL A 120 -0.72 9.45 -8.94
N GLY A 121 -1.10 10.43 -9.76
CA GLY A 121 -2.37 10.43 -10.46
C GLY A 121 -2.45 9.38 -11.57
N ASN A 122 -3.65 8.85 -11.81
CA ASN A 122 -3.84 7.72 -12.73
C ASN A 122 -3.90 8.08 -14.22
N ARG A 123 -3.96 9.38 -14.57
CA ARG A 123 -4.03 9.83 -15.96
C ARG A 123 -2.82 9.43 -16.80
N SER A 124 -1.62 9.53 -16.22
CA SER A 124 -0.37 9.21 -16.93
C SER A 124 0.69 8.56 -16.06
N TRP A 125 0.38 8.30 -14.78
CA TRP A 125 1.32 7.68 -13.83
C TRP A 125 2.65 8.45 -13.71
N MET A 126 3.69 7.81 -13.18
CA MET A 126 5.05 8.37 -13.13
C MET A 126 6.06 7.34 -13.61
N ARG A 127 6.60 7.52 -14.81
CA ARG A 127 7.71 6.70 -15.33
C ARG A 127 9.05 7.18 -14.77
N ARG A 128 10.04 6.28 -14.70
CA ARG A 128 11.43 6.63 -14.35
C ARG A 128 11.94 7.74 -15.26
N GLY A 129 12.49 8.81 -14.65
CA GLY A 129 12.94 10.02 -15.36
C GLY A 129 11.82 10.92 -15.89
N GLY A 130 10.56 10.54 -15.70
CA GLY A 130 9.38 11.29 -16.14
C GLY A 130 8.80 12.19 -15.06
N LYS A 131 7.79 12.97 -15.45
CA LYS A 131 7.02 13.80 -14.52
C LYS A 131 5.93 12.98 -13.83
N LYS A 132 5.73 13.24 -12.54
CA LYS A 132 4.62 12.68 -11.77
C LYS A 132 3.29 13.30 -12.19
N ALA A 133 2.34 12.49 -12.62
CA ALA A 133 0.95 12.92 -12.77
C ALA A 133 0.40 13.40 -11.42
N LEU A 134 -0.17 14.60 -11.39
CA LEU A 134 -0.63 15.20 -10.13
C LEU A 134 -2.09 14.88 -9.79
N TYR A 135 -2.95 14.72 -10.80
CA TYR A 135 -4.41 14.65 -10.61
C TYR A 135 -4.97 13.32 -11.06
N ASP A 136 -6.24 13.11 -10.73
CA ASP A 136 -6.90 11.81 -10.74
C ASP A 136 -6.26 10.90 -9.68
N GLN A 137 -6.08 11.49 -8.50
CA GLN A 137 -5.63 10.85 -7.26
C GLN A 137 -6.78 10.05 -6.67
N GLN A 138 -6.56 8.79 -6.28
CA GLN A 138 -7.63 7.92 -5.83
C GLN A 138 -7.51 7.56 -4.33
N PRO A 139 -8.64 7.27 -3.65
CA PRO A 139 -8.68 6.81 -2.26
C PRO A 139 -7.81 5.59 -1.94
N ILE A 140 -7.70 4.63 -2.87
CA ILE A 140 -6.92 3.41 -2.66
C ILE A 140 -5.44 3.71 -2.41
N GLU A 141 -4.86 4.74 -3.02
CA GLU A 141 -3.48 5.18 -2.76
C GLU A 141 -3.30 5.63 -1.31
N ALA A 142 -4.23 6.42 -0.79
CA ALA A 142 -4.18 6.91 0.59
C ALA A 142 -4.36 5.74 1.58
N SER A 143 -5.33 4.85 1.37
CA SER A 143 -5.53 3.65 2.19
C SER A 143 -4.29 2.77 2.22
N CYS A 144 -3.75 2.43 1.05
CA CYS A 144 -2.57 1.58 0.95
C CYS A 144 -1.37 2.20 1.66
N MET A 145 -1.23 3.53 1.60
CA MET A 145 -0.14 4.25 2.28
C MET A 145 -0.29 4.19 3.79
N VAL A 146 -1.50 4.42 4.32
CA VAL A 146 -1.79 4.33 5.77
C VAL A 146 -1.50 2.91 6.28
N GLU A 147 -2.02 1.88 5.61
CA GLU A 147 -1.82 0.48 6.02
C GLU A 147 -0.35 0.05 5.95
N ALA A 148 0.37 0.48 4.91
CA ALA A 148 1.79 0.20 4.76
C ALA A 148 2.63 0.87 5.85
N ALA A 149 2.33 2.14 6.15
CA ALA A 149 2.99 2.93 7.19
C ALA A 149 2.73 2.36 8.58
N SER A 150 1.47 2.05 8.90
CA SER A 150 1.07 1.38 10.15
C SER A 150 1.81 0.05 10.32
N THR A 151 1.89 -0.75 9.26
CA THR A 151 2.64 -2.01 9.28
C THR A 151 4.14 -1.79 9.50
N ALA A 152 4.74 -0.80 8.83
CA ALA A 152 6.14 -0.48 9.00
C ALA A 152 6.44 -0.05 10.45
N PHE A 153 5.57 0.76 11.06
CA PHE A 153 5.65 1.12 12.47
C PHE A 153 5.59 -0.12 13.38
N GLN A 154 4.61 -1.01 13.19
CA GLN A 154 4.50 -2.27 13.96
C GLN A 154 5.74 -3.17 13.83
N VAL A 155 6.42 -3.14 12.67
CA VAL A 155 7.58 -3.99 12.38
C VAL A 155 8.88 -3.43 12.99
N THR A 156 9.05 -2.11 12.93
CA THR A 156 10.32 -1.45 13.23
C THR A 156 10.32 -0.69 14.55
N GLY A 157 9.14 -0.26 15.03
CA GLY A 157 8.99 0.66 16.16
C GLY A 157 9.36 2.11 15.85
N GLU A 158 9.65 2.45 14.59
CA GLU A 158 10.11 3.79 14.24
C GLU A 158 8.95 4.77 14.04
N GLU A 159 8.84 5.76 14.93
CA GLU A 159 7.80 6.81 14.95
C GLU A 159 7.59 7.56 13.63
N GLN A 160 8.60 7.61 12.77
CA GLN A 160 8.49 8.23 11.46
C GLN A 160 7.41 7.57 10.59
N TYR A 161 7.21 6.26 10.72
CA TYR A 161 6.17 5.55 9.99
C TYR A 161 4.76 5.90 10.48
N SER A 162 4.55 6.02 11.79
CA SER A 162 3.28 6.50 12.34
C SER A 162 2.94 7.89 11.78
N LYS A 163 3.90 8.83 11.80
CA LYS A 163 3.71 10.17 11.21
C LYS A 163 3.33 10.14 9.73
N ILE A 164 3.93 9.23 8.96
CA ILE A 164 3.58 9.03 7.54
C ILE A 164 2.14 8.53 7.39
N ALA A 165 1.67 7.64 8.27
CA ALA A 165 0.28 7.19 8.29
C ALA A 165 -0.69 8.37 8.49
N TYR A 166 -0.45 9.24 9.48
CA TYR A 166 -1.25 10.44 9.69
C TYR A 166 -1.25 11.38 8.47
N ILE A 167 -0.07 11.64 7.88
CA ILE A 167 0.04 12.51 6.69
C ILE A 167 -0.77 11.95 5.51
N ALA A 168 -0.74 10.63 5.31
CA ALA A 168 -1.51 9.97 4.26
C ALA A 168 -3.01 10.00 4.55
N PHE A 169 -3.42 9.76 5.80
CA PHE A 169 -4.82 9.79 6.22
C PHE A 169 -5.44 11.18 6.09
N ASP A 170 -4.68 12.23 6.41
CA ASP A 170 -5.12 13.62 6.28
C ASP A 170 -5.53 14.01 4.84
N TRP A 171 -5.13 13.24 3.83
CA TRP A 171 -5.61 13.42 2.46
C TRP A 171 -7.13 13.30 2.36
N PHE A 172 -7.73 12.35 3.10
CA PHE A 172 -9.19 12.20 3.20
C PHE A 172 -9.85 13.41 3.86
N MET A 173 -9.15 14.03 4.80
CA MET A 173 -9.60 15.19 5.59
C MET A 173 -9.31 16.53 4.91
N GLY A 174 -8.87 16.50 3.66
CA GLY A 174 -8.66 17.70 2.86
C GLY A 174 -7.24 18.25 2.88
N LYS A 175 -6.25 17.63 3.53
CA LYS A 175 -4.83 17.97 3.28
C LYS A 175 -4.34 17.30 1.99
N ASN A 176 -4.92 17.74 0.88
CA ASN A 176 -4.62 17.26 -0.47
C ASN A 176 -4.39 18.43 -1.44
N THR A 177 -4.21 18.13 -2.72
CA THR A 177 -3.87 19.13 -3.75
C THR A 177 -4.95 20.19 -3.97
N LYS A 178 -6.20 19.94 -3.58
CA LYS A 178 -7.32 20.87 -3.75
C LYS A 178 -7.87 21.44 -2.46
N LYS A 179 -7.37 21.01 -1.30
CA LYS A 179 -7.89 21.42 0.02
C LYS A 179 -9.38 21.07 0.20
N LEU A 180 -9.82 19.94 -0.36
CA LEU A 180 -11.21 19.50 -0.32
C LEU A 180 -11.32 18.18 0.43
N MET A 181 -12.26 18.06 1.38
CA MET A 181 -12.51 16.80 2.08
C MET A 181 -13.00 15.73 1.10
N VAL A 182 -12.32 14.59 1.06
CA VAL A 182 -12.68 13.44 0.22
C VAL A 182 -13.64 12.52 0.96
N TYR A 183 -13.47 12.39 2.28
CA TYR A 183 -14.48 11.81 3.14
C TYR A 183 -15.65 12.79 3.32
N ASN A 184 -16.88 12.29 3.22
CA ASN A 184 -18.09 13.04 3.46
C ASN A 184 -18.66 12.66 4.85
N PRO A 185 -18.55 13.53 5.86
CA PRO A 185 -19.05 13.24 7.21
C PRO A 185 -20.58 13.21 7.30
N ASP A 186 -21.29 13.88 6.39
CA ASP A 186 -22.75 13.99 6.45
C ASP A 186 -23.44 12.67 6.10
N ASN A 187 -22.84 11.89 5.21
CA ASN A 187 -23.40 10.62 4.74
C ASN A 187 -22.49 9.40 4.94
N GLY A 188 -21.29 9.60 5.50
CA GLY A 188 -20.30 8.55 5.70
C GLY A 188 -19.64 8.01 4.42
N GLY A 189 -19.93 8.61 3.26
CA GLY A 189 -19.36 8.22 1.97
C GLY A 189 -17.95 8.78 1.75
N CYS A 190 -17.31 8.32 0.68
CA CYS A 190 -15.98 8.77 0.28
C CYS A 190 -16.01 9.06 -1.22
N PHE A 191 -15.51 10.22 -1.64
CA PHE A 191 -15.45 10.60 -3.04
C PHE A 191 -14.32 9.84 -3.78
N ASP A 192 -14.55 9.49 -5.04
CA ASP A 192 -13.69 8.60 -5.83
C ASP A 192 -12.35 9.22 -6.25
N GLY A 193 -12.13 10.50 -5.99
CA GLY A 193 -10.80 11.09 -6.19
C GLY A 193 -10.75 12.60 -6.29
N VAL A 194 -9.52 13.10 -6.45
CA VAL A 194 -9.20 14.51 -6.62
C VAL A 194 -8.70 14.77 -8.04
N THR A 195 -9.47 15.54 -8.81
CA THR A 195 -9.25 15.88 -10.22
C THR A 195 -8.73 17.32 -10.36
N PRO A 196 -8.35 17.76 -11.58
CA PRO A 196 -7.99 19.16 -11.80
C PRO A 196 -9.14 20.15 -11.50
N ASP A 197 -10.39 19.70 -11.61
CA ASP A 197 -11.59 20.55 -11.50
C ASP A 197 -12.27 20.45 -10.13
N GLY A 198 -11.84 19.52 -9.27
CA GLY A 198 -12.41 19.33 -7.93
C GLY A 198 -12.46 17.87 -7.51
N LEU A 199 -13.48 17.49 -6.76
CA LEU A 199 -13.72 16.10 -6.38
C LEU A 199 -14.47 15.37 -7.50
N ASN A 200 -14.07 14.13 -7.78
CA ASN A 200 -14.94 13.19 -8.44
C ASN A 200 -16.07 12.82 -7.47
N ARG A 201 -17.30 13.26 -7.76
CA ARG A 201 -18.44 13.15 -6.84
C ARG A 201 -19.00 11.72 -6.69
N ASN A 202 -18.53 10.78 -7.49
CA ASN A 202 -18.89 9.37 -7.31
C ASN A 202 -18.44 8.89 -5.92
N GLN A 203 -19.24 8.02 -5.30
CA GLN A 203 -18.96 7.42 -3.99
C GLN A 203 -19.14 5.90 -4.08
N GLY A 204 -18.25 5.25 -4.83
CA GLY A 204 -18.30 3.81 -5.05
C GLY A 204 -17.93 2.98 -3.81
N ALA A 205 -18.12 1.66 -3.90
CA ALA A 205 -17.74 0.75 -2.82
C ALA A 205 -16.23 0.78 -2.53
N GLU A 206 -15.39 0.94 -3.55
CA GLU A 206 -13.93 0.99 -3.40
C GLU A 206 -13.48 2.17 -2.54
N SER A 207 -13.99 3.38 -2.81
CA SER A 207 -13.61 4.59 -2.08
C SER A 207 -14.11 4.54 -0.63
N GLY A 208 -15.32 4.02 -0.40
CA GLY A 208 -15.84 3.76 0.93
C GLY A 208 -14.96 2.77 1.71
N LEU A 209 -14.61 1.63 1.12
CA LEU A 209 -13.73 0.64 1.75
C LEU A 209 -12.33 1.21 2.01
N ALA A 210 -11.76 1.97 1.08
CA ALA A 210 -10.45 2.59 1.25
C ALA A 210 -10.40 3.52 2.47
N TYR A 211 -11.43 4.36 2.65
CA TYR A 211 -11.52 5.21 3.84
C TYR A 211 -11.64 4.38 5.13
N LEU A 212 -12.53 3.38 5.15
CA LEU A 212 -12.79 2.56 6.33
C LEU A 212 -11.55 1.77 6.76
N LEU A 213 -10.82 1.17 5.81
CA LEU A 213 -9.58 0.46 6.09
C LEU A 213 -8.51 1.40 6.67
N ALA A 214 -8.33 2.58 6.06
CA ALA A 214 -7.42 3.58 6.58
C ALA A 214 -7.81 4.03 8.00
N ARG A 215 -9.10 4.26 8.25
CA ARG A 215 -9.62 4.70 9.55
C ARG A 215 -9.37 3.67 10.66
N LEU A 216 -9.51 2.37 10.35
CA LEU A 216 -9.24 1.28 11.29
C LEU A 216 -7.76 1.21 11.70
N GLU A 217 -6.85 1.46 10.76
CA GLU A 217 -5.42 1.55 11.07
C GLU A 217 -5.12 2.76 11.97
N MET A 218 -5.75 3.92 11.72
CA MET A 218 -5.60 5.08 12.61
C MET A 218 -6.10 4.79 14.03
N ASP A 219 -7.22 4.07 14.19
CA ASP A 219 -7.71 3.63 15.51
C ASP A 219 -6.75 2.66 16.20
N THR A 220 -5.96 1.89 15.44
CA THR A 220 -4.96 0.99 15.98
C THR A 220 -3.74 1.77 16.47
N LEU A 221 -3.21 2.69 15.66
CA LEU A 221 -2.08 3.54 16.03
C LEU A 221 -2.36 4.41 17.28
N ASN A 222 -3.56 4.99 17.37
CA ASN A 222 -3.96 5.77 18.55
C ASN A 222 -3.98 4.97 19.85
N LYS A 223 -4.17 3.64 19.79
CA LYS A 223 -4.13 2.77 20.98
C LYS A 223 -2.70 2.45 21.40
N ASP A 224 -1.76 2.46 20.46
CA ASP A 224 -0.35 2.18 20.72
C ASP A 224 0.40 3.42 21.26
N GLU A 225 -0.18 4.62 21.13
CA GLU A 225 0.33 5.89 21.68
C GLU A 225 -0.07 6.15 23.16
N VAL A 226 -0.96 5.33 23.74
CA VAL A 226 -1.50 5.46 25.11
C VAL A 226 -0.95 4.37 26.03
#